data_AF-A0A7X7PGZ3-F1
#
_entry.id   AF-A0A7X7PGZ3-F1
#
_cell.length_a   1.000
_cell.length_b   1.000
_cell.length_c   1.000
_cell.angle_alpha   90.00
_cell.angle_beta   90.00
_cell.angle_gamma   90.00
#
_symmetry.space_group_name_H-M   'P 1'
#
loop_
_entity.id
_entity.type
_entity.pdbx_description
1 polymer ?
#
loop_
_entity_poly.entity_id
_entity_poly.type
_entity_poly.pdbx_seq_one_letter_code
_entity_poly.pdbx_strand_id
1 'polypeptide(L)'
;MSIQGVGGVVRPLFRALAIPASGLSAQRARIDVIAQNIANAETTRTPEGGPYQRRVVELAPRRVAGDAPPQIVAGEIVPGVRAGEIPLPGQPQEAAVGVAVEGVATDGTEGPLVYDPGHPDADENGYVRHSNVRITDELVDMMQARRM
;
A
#
# COMPACT_ATOMS: atom_id res chain seq x y z
N MET A 1 -33.55 14.90 34.02
CA MET A 1 -33.64 13.57 33.38
C MET A 1 -32.63 13.56 32.24
N SER A 2 -31.37 13.23 32.55
CA SER A 2 -30.25 13.31 31.60
C SER A 2 -29.95 11.92 31.06
N ILE A 3 -30.19 11.73 29.77
CA ILE A 3 -29.82 10.53 29.02
C ILE A 3 -28.32 10.58 28.67
N GLN A 4 -27.47 9.98 29.51
CA GLN A 4 -26.10 9.62 29.15
C GLN A 4 -26.00 8.10 29.07
N GLY A 5 -25.58 7.56 27.93
CA GLY A 5 -25.17 6.16 27.84
C GLY A 5 -25.42 5.46 26.50
N VAL A 6 -24.83 5.94 25.39
CA VAL A 6 -24.75 5.15 24.13
C VAL A 6 -23.33 5.14 23.53
N GLY A 7 -22.31 5.58 24.27
CA GLY A 7 -20.95 5.79 23.73
C GLY A 7 -20.01 4.58 23.70
N GLY A 8 -20.36 3.46 24.34
CA GLY A 8 -19.41 2.36 24.62
C GLY A 8 -19.26 1.31 23.52
N VAL A 9 -20.34 1.00 22.78
CA VAL A 9 -20.37 -0.17 21.86
C VAL A 9 -19.98 0.21 20.43
N VAL A 10 -20.03 1.50 20.09
CA VAL A 10 -19.84 1.99 18.71
C VAL A 10 -18.36 1.96 18.29
N ARG A 11 -17.42 2.20 19.21
CA ARG A 11 -15.97 2.22 18.94
C ARG A 11 -15.35 0.86 18.54
N PRO A 12 -15.69 -0.29 19.15
CA PRO A 12 -15.12 -1.58 18.78
C PRO A 12 -15.58 -2.10 17.40
N LEU A 13 -16.84 -1.83 17.00
CA LEU A 13 -17.34 -2.23 15.67
C LEU A 13 -16.55 -1.56 14.53
N PHE A 14 -16.23 -0.27 14.69
CA PHE A 14 -15.44 0.47 13.70
C PHE A 14 -13.98 -0.01 13.61
N ARG A 15 -13.42 -0.58 14.69
CA ARG A 15 -12.07 -1.20 14.65
C ARG A 15 -12.06 -2.53 13.91
N ALA A 16 -13.09 -3.36 14.07
CA ALA A 16 -13.21 -4.64 13.36
C ALA A 16 -13.25 -4.46 11.83
N LEU A 17 -13.80 -3.35 11.33
CA LEU A 17 -13.86 -3.03 9.90
C LEU A 17 -12.59 -2.34 9.37
N ALA A 18 -11.72 -1.84 10.23
CA ALA A 18 -10.56 -1.05 9.83
C ALA A 18 -9.52 -1.87 9.05
N ILE A 19 -9.28 -3.12 9.45
CA ILE A 19 -8.35 -4.05 8.78
C ILE A 19 -8.81 -4.38 7.35
N PRO A 20 -10.01 -4.95 7.13
CA PRO A 20 -10.46 -5.28 5.77
C PRO A 20 -10.60 -4.04 4.88
N ALA A 21 -11.03 -2.89 5.44
CA ALA A 21 -11.04 -1.63 4.71
C ALA A 21 -9.63 -1.22 4.24
N SER A 22 -8.63 -1.36 5.11
CA SER A 22 -7.24 -1.05 4.79
C SER A 22 -6.62 -2.00 3.76
N GLY A 23 -6.92 -3.30 3.86
CA GLY A 23 -6.52 -4.31 2.90
C GLY A 23 -7.10 -4.04 1.51
N LEU A 24 -8.39 -3.70 1.44
CA LEU A 24 -9.04 -3.35 0.18
C LEU A 24 -8.44 -2.08 -0.46
N SER A 25 -8.12 -1.06 0.33
CA SER A 25 -7.44 0.13 -0.18
C SER A 25 -6.04 -0.18 -0.72
N ALA A 26 -5.27 -1.00 -0.01
CA ALA A 26 -3.97 -1.48 -0.50
C ALA A 26 -4.11 -2.29 -1.79
N GLN A 27 -5.15 -3.12 -1.86
CA GLN A 27 -5.43 -3.95 -3.02
C GLN A 27 -5.86 -3.14 -4.23
N ARG A 28 -6.65 -2.09 -4.02
CA ARG A 28 -7.00 -1.11 -5.06
C ARG A 28 -5.75 -0.43 -5.63
N ALA A 29 -4.84 0.00 -4.76
CA ALA A 29 -3.59 0.62 -5.19
C ALA A 29 -2.73 -0.33 -6.04
N ARG A 30 -2.66 -1.62 -5.67
CA ARG A 30 -1.98 -2.64 -6.50
C ARG A 30 -2.61 -2.77 -7.87
N ILE A 31 -3.93 -2.82 -7.97
CA ILE A 31 -4.63 -2.88 -9.27
C ILE A 31 -4.32 -1.65 -10.12
N ASP A 32 -4.34 -0.46 -9.52
CA ASP A 32 -4.07 0.78 -10.23
C ASP A 32 -2.63 0.83 -10.76
N VAL A 33 -1.64 0.34 -9.99
CA VAL A 33 -0.24 0.23 -10.44
C VAL A 33 -0.07 -0.82 -11.54
N ILE A 34 -0.67 -2.01 -11.41
CA ILE A 34 -0.62 -3.05 -12.43
C ILE A 34 -1.23 -2.54 -13.76
N ALA A 35 -2.36 -1.82 -13.68
CA ALA A 35 -2.96 -1.20 -14.86
C ALA A 35 -2.03 -0.18 -15.53
N GLN A 36 -1.32 0.63 -14.74
CA GLN A 36 -0.30 1.55 -15.27
C GLN A 36 0.86 0.79 -15.94
N ASN A 37 1.34 -0.30 -15.34
CA ASN A 37 2.40 -1.11 -15.93
C ASN A 37 1.96 -1.66 -17.29
N ILE A 38 0.78 -2.25 -17.38
CA ILE A 38 0.23 -2.80 -18.64
C ILE A 38 0.06 -1.71 -19.69
N ALA A 39 -0.48 -0.55 -19.31
CA ALA A 39 -0.72 0.56 -20.24
C ALA A 39 0.58 1.14 -20.83
N ASN A 40 1.68 1.09 -20.07
CA ASN A 40 2.99 1.64 -20.49
C ASN A 40 4.00 0.53 -20.84
N ALA A 41 3.57 -0.72 -20.99
CA ALA A 41 4.45 -1.86 -21.24
C ALA A 41 5.24 -1.73 -22.57
N GLU A 42 4.66 -1.08 -23.57
CA GLU A 42 5.31 -0.87 -24.88
C GLU A 42 5.99 0.51 -25.00
N THR A 43 6.09 1.26 -23.90
CA THR A 43 6.68 2.60 -23.93
C THR A 43 8.22 2.51 -23.91
N THR A 44 8.83 2.85 -25.05
CA THR A 44 10.29 2.88 -25.27
C THR A 44 10.92 4.24 -24.92
N ARG A 45 10.10 5.29 -24.80
CA ARG A 45 10.55 6.65 -24.47
C ARG A 45 9.56 7.34 -23.54
N THR A 46 9.94 7.58 -22.29
CA THR A 46 9.21 8.44 -21.35
C THR A 46 9.66 9.91 -21.48
N PRO A 47 8.92 10.87 -20.89
CA PRO A 47 9.34 12.28 -20.85
C PRO A 47 10.71 12.50 -20.19
N GLU A 48 11.07 11.64 -19.24
CA GLU A 48 12.35 11.68 -18.52
C GLU A 48 13.50 11.02 -19.31
N GLY A 49 13.18 10.32 -20.40
CA GLY A 49 14.11 9.57 -21.22
C GLY A 49 14.18 8.08 -20.86
N GLY A 50 14.43 7.26 -21.88
CA GLY A 50 14.49 5.80 -21.75
C GLY A 50 13.11 5.12 -21.70
N PRO A 51 13.09 3.77 -21.63
CA PRO A 51 11.85 3.01 -21.58
C PRO A 51 11.13 3.17 -20.24
N TYR A 52 9.83 2.89 -20.24
CA TYR A 52 9.08 2.79 -19.00
C TYR A 52 9.67 1.69 -18.11
N GLN A 53 9.67 1.95 -16.81
CA GLN A 53 10.12 0.99 -15.82
C GLN A 53 8.96 0.54 -14.97
N ARG A 54 8.85 -0.77 -14.77
CA ARG A 54 7.82 -1.43 -13.99
C ARG A 54 7.77 -0.84 -12.58
N ARG A 55 6.56 -0.63 -12.09
CA ARG A 55 6.31 -0.08 -10.77
C ARG A 55 5.67 -1.10 -9.84
N VAL A 56 5.99 -1.02 -8.56
CA VAL A 56 5.47 -1.89 -7.50
C VAL A 56 5.00 -1.06 -6.31
N VAL A 57 3.92 -1.50 -5.67
CA VAL A 57 3.40 -0.83 -4.47
C VAL A 57 4.22 -1.25 -3.26
N GLU A 58 4.68 -0.28 -2.48
CA GLU A 58 5.29 -0.50 -1.18
C GLU A 58 4.21 -0.40 -0.09
N LEU A 59 4.08 -1.47 0.68
CA LEU A 59 3.08 -1.60 1.73
C LEU A 59 3.76 -1.64 3.10
N ALA A 60 3.24 -0.83 4.03
CA ALA A 60 3.72 -0.76 5.40
C ALA A 60 2.61 -1.06 6.40
N PRO A 61 2.94 -1.60 7.59
CA PRO A 61 1.96 -1.80 8.64
C PRO A 61 1.45 -0.45 9.17
N ARG A 62 0.12 -0.28 9.19
CA ARG A 62 -0.54 0.90 9.75
C ARG A 62 -1.08 0.59 11.15
N ARG A 63 -0.49 1.21 12.16
CA ARG A 63 -1.04 1.20 13.53
C ARG A 63 -2.19 2.20 13.62
N VAL A 64 -3.32 1.78 14.17
CA VAL A 64 -4.48 2.66 14.37
C VAL A 64 -4.24 3.47 15.66
N ALA A 65 -4.43 4.79 15.59
CA ALA A 65 -4.20 5.68 16.72
C ALA A 65 -5.04 5.25 17.96
N GLY A 66 -4.34 5.01 19.07
CA GLY A 66 -4.85 4.34 20.28
C GLY A 66 -3.91 3.24 20.80
N ASP A 67 -2.94 2.82 19.98
CA ASP A 67 -2.00 1.71 20.25
C ASP A 67 -0.58 2.16 20.65
N ALA A 68 -0.38 3.42 21.06
CA ALA A 68 0.87 3.79 21.70
C ALA A 68 0.94 3.02 23.03
N PRO A 69 2.00 2.21 23.30
CA PRO A 69 2.19 1.69 24.65
C PRO A 69 2.20 2.89 25.59
N PRO A 70 1.52 2.83 26.75
CA PRO A 70 1.53 3.93 27.69
C PRO A 70 2.99 4.26 28.01
N GLN A 71 3.47 5.39 27.51
CA GLN A 71 4.76 5.90 27.92
C GLN A 71 4.55 6.39 29.34
N ILE A 72 5.14 5.70 30.31
CA ILE A 72 5.25 6.22 31.67
C ILE A 72 6.27 7.35 31.62
N VAL A 73 5.79 8.56 31.33
CA VAL A 73 6.60 9.77 31.43
C VAL A 73 6.45 10.28 32.84
N ALA A 74 7.49 10.05 33.65
CA ALA A 74 7.80 10.70 34.92
C ALA A 74 6.62 11.37 35.67
N GLY A 75 5.60 10.59 36.04
CA GLY A 75 4.54 11.03 36.95
C GLY A 75 3.47 11.98 36.39
N GLU A 76 3.41 12.23 35.08
CA GLU A 76 2.37 13.10 34.49
C GLU A 76 1.24 12.28 33.84
N ILE A 77 0.01 12.55 34.26
CA ILE A 77 -1.19 11.86 33.80
C ILE A 77 -1.59 12.46 32.44
N VAL A 78 -1.41 11.69 31.36
CA VAL A 78 -1.82 12.10 30.00
C VAL A 78 -3.36 12.23 29.92
N PRO A 79 -3.92 13.29 29.30
CA PRO A 79 -5.37 13.50 29.25
C PRO A 79 -6.09 12.42 28.43
N GLY A 80 -7.06 11.74 29.05
CA GLY A 80 -7.92 10.75 28.36
C GLY A 80 -8.32 9.55 29.21
N VAL A 81 -7.64 9.30 30.33
CA VAL A 81 -8.01 8.26 31.29
C VAL A 81 -9.08 8.82 32.25
N ARG A 82 -10.33 8.41 32.08
CA ARG A 82 -11.38 8.70 33.06
C ARG A 82 -11.14 7.81 34.29
N ALA A 83 -11.02 8.44 35.46
CA ALA A 83 -11.01 7.74 36.74
C ALA A 83 -12.31 6.94 36.89
N GLY A 84 -12.22 5.60 36.82
CA GLY A 84 -13.36 4.70 36.97
C GLY A 84 -13.34 3.46 36.08
N GLU A 85 -12.58 3.45 34.98
CA GLU A 85 -12.31 2.23 34.22
C GLU A 85 -11.07 1.55 34.81
N ILE A 86 -11.28 0.55 35.68
CA ILE A 86 -10.22 -0.38 36.07
C ILE A 86 -9.87 -1.18 34.81
N PRO A 87 -8.67 -1.01 34.21
CA PRO A 87 -8.27 -1.84 33.09
C PRO A 87 -8.06 -3.25 33.64
N LEU A 88 -8.81 -4.22 33.09
CA LEU A 88 -8.63 -5.63 33.42
C LEU A 88 -7.18 -6.05 33.06
N PRO A 89 -6.38 -6.54 34.01
CA PRO A 89 -5.04 -7.02 33.71
C PRO A 89 -5.12 -8.23 32.78
N GLY A 90 -4.43 -8.15 31.64
CA GLY A 90 -4.37 -9.24 30.66
C GLY A 90 -5.35 -9.15 29.49
N GLN A 91 -6.04 -8.03 29.28
CA GLN A 91 -6.64 -7.78 27.96
C GLN A 91 -5.56 -7.26 27.03
N PRO A 92 -5.06 -8.06 26.07
CA PRO A 92 -4.32 -7.48 24.95
C PRO A 92 -5.26 -6.47 24.30
N GLN A 93 -4.90 -5.19 24.36
CA GLN A 93 -5.42 -4.23 23.41
C GLN A 93 -4.88 -4.74 22.06
N GLU A 94 -5.61 -5.62 21.40
CA GLU A 94 -5.23 -6.18 20.10
C GLU A 94 -5.16 -4.99 19.15
N ALA A 95 -3.93 -4.48 19.00
CA ALA A 95 -3.60 -3.45 18.04
C ALA A 95 -3.99 -4.02 16.67
N ALA A 96 -5.09 -3.54 16.12
CA ALA A 96 -5.54 -3.90 14.79
C ALA A 96 -4.52 -3.32 13.80
N VAL A 97 -3.52 -4.11 13.42
CA VAL A 97 -2.52 -3.71 12.44
C VAL A 97 -3.13 -3.84 11.05
N GLY A 98 -3.56 -2.71 10.49
CA GLY A 98 -3.97 -2.63 9.10
C GLY A 98 -2.76 -2.48 8.17
N VAL A 99 -3.02 -2.31 6.88
CA VAL A 99 -1.98 -2.02 5.87
C VAL A 99 -2.15 -0.59 5.36
N ALA A 100 -1.04 0.08 5.07
CA ALA A 100 -1.02 1.34 4.34
C ALA A 100 -0.13 1.22 3.12
N VAL A 101 -0.45 2.00 2.09
CA VAL A 101 0.41 2.23 0.93
C VAL A 101 1.42 3.30 1.33
N GLU A 102 2.69 2.93 1.41
CA GLU A 102 3.78 3.84 1.72
C GLU A 102 4.23 4.62 0.48
N GLY A 103 4.24 3.94 -0.68
CA GLY A 103 4.64 4.53 -1.94
C GLY A 103 4.53 3.58 -3.12
N VAL A 104 5.07 4.03 -4.24
CA VAL A 104 5.24 3.24 -5.46
C VAL A 104 6.70 3.31 -5.86
N ALA A 105 7.39 2.17 -5.77
CA ALA A 105 8.78 2.04 -6.17
C ALA A 105 8.90 1.58 -7.62
N THR A 106 10.03 1.90 -8.23
CA THR A 106 10.38 1.46 -9.60
C THR A 106 11.31 0.25 -9.52
N ASP A 107 11.06 -0.73 -10.38
CA ASP A 107 11.88 -1.92 -10.55
C ASP A 107 13.17 -1.54 -11.29
N GLY A 108 14.32 -1.80 -10.65
CA GLY A 108 15.65 -1.46 -11.18
C GLY A 108 16.20 -2.46 -12.21
N THR A 109 15.43 -3.49 -12.58
CA THR A 109 15.85 -4.45 -13.59
C THR A 109 15.85 -3.83 -14.98
N GLU A 110 16.86 -4.17 -15.78
CA GLU A 110 16.92 -3.71 -17.18
C GLU A 110 15.91 -4.48 -18.04
N GLY A 111 15.23 -3.75 -18.93
CA GLY A 111 14.35 -4.34 -19.93
C GLY A 111 15.11 -4.97 -21.11
N PRO A 112 14.43 -5.76 -21.95
CA PRO A 112 15.05 -6.46 -23.05
C PRO A 112 15.56 -5.51 -24.13
N LEU A 113 16.68 -5.90 -24.75
CA LEU A 113 17.21 -5.31 -25.98
C LEU A 113 16.69 -6.09 -27.17
N VAL A 114 16.01 -5.40 -28.09
CA VAL A 114 15.48 -5.99 -29.32
C VAL A 114 16.14 -5.30 -30.51
N TYR A 115 16.60 -6.09 -31.48
CA TYR A 115 17.14 -5.53 -32.71
C TYR A 115 16.00 -5.05 -33.61
N ASP A 116 15.90 -3.73 -33.75
CA ASP A 116 14.96 -3.05 -34.64
C ASP A 116 15.60 -1.75 -35.19
N PRO A 117 16.44 -1.86 -36.24
CA PRO A 117 17.19 -0.72 -36.77
C PRO A 117 16.31 0.35 -37.43
N GLY A 118 15.02 0.07 -37.67
CA GLY A 118 14.07 1.04 -38.20
C GLY A 118 13.38 1.89 -37.14
N HIS A 119 13.57 1.57 -35.86
CA HIS A 119 12.90 2.24 -34.76
C HIS A 119 13.52 3.62 -34.47
N PRO A 120 12.71 4.67 -34.20
CA PRO A 120 13.23 6.01 -33.88
C PRO A 120 14.05 6.08 -32.59
N ASP A 121 13.90 5.08 -31.71
CA ASP A 121 14.63 4.95 -30.44
C ASP A 121 15.78 3.94 -30.51
N ALA A 122 16.13 3.45 -31.70
CA ALA A 122 17.24 2.53 -31.86
C ALA A 122 18.58 3.21 -31.57
N ASP A 123 19.50 2.48 -30.94
CA ASP A 123 20.88 2.90 -30.76
C ASP A 123 21.69 2.80 -32.07
N GLU A 124 22.98 3.18 -32.00
CA GLU A 124 23.89 3.15 -33.15
C GLU A 124 24.03 1.75 -33.79
N ASN A 125 23.75 0.70 -33.03
CA ASN A 125 23.83 -0.69 -33.46
C ASN A 125 22.47 -1.24 -33.93
N GLY A 126 21.41 -0.42 -33.92
CA GLY A 126 20.06 -0.81 -34.32
C GLY A 126 19.25 -1.53 -33.23
N TYR A 127 19.64 -1.42 -31.96
CA TYR A 127 18.92 -2.04 -30.85
C TYR A 127 18.05 -1.04 -30.10
N VAL A 128 16.86 -1.48 -29.70
CA VAL A 128 15.90 -0.73 -28.90
C VAL A 128 15.80 -1.35 -27.52
N ARG A 129 15.87 -0.49 -26.49
CA ARG A 129 15.57 -0.88 -25.12
C ARG A 129 14.06 -0.79 -24.89
N HIS A 130 13.44 -1.92 -24.57
CA HIS A 130 12.04 -1.94 -24.17
C HIS A 130 11.88 -1.87 -22.65
N SER A 131 10.64 -1.64 -22.23
CA SER A 131 10.23 -1.70 -20.83
C SER A 131 10.53 -3.07 -20.22
N ASN A 132 10.89 -3.09 -18.94
CA ASN A 132 11.04 -4.34 -18.18
C ASN A 132 9.67 -4.94 -17.75
N VAL A 133 8.55 -4.32 -18.11
CA VAL A 133 7.21 -4.84 -17.85
C VAL A 133 6.92 -6.07 -18.69
N ARG A 134 6.51 -7.17 -18.05
CA ARG A 134 6.02 -8.37 -18.72
C ARG A 134 4.50 -8.45 -18.58
N ILE A 135 3.78 -8.18 -19.67
CA ILE A 135 2.30 -8.10 -19.68
C ILE A 135 1.67 -9.39 -19.14
N THR A 136 2.23 -10.56 -19.47
CA THR A 136 1.74 -11.85 -18.95
C THR A 136 1.73 -11.91 -17.44
N ASP A 137 2.77 -11.38 -16.81
CA ASP A 137 2.94 -11.40 -15.36
C ASP A 137 2.01 -10.37 -14.72
N GLU A 138 1.92 -9.17 -15.29
CA GLU A 138 1.00 -8.13 -14.82
C GLU A 138 -0.47 -8.58 -14.91
N LEU A 139 -0.86 -9.31 -15.95
CA LEU A 139 -2.20 -9.88 -16.07
C LEU A 139 -2.45 -10.96 -15.01
N VAL A 140 -1.45 -11.80 -14.71
CA VAL A 140 -1.53 -12.78 -13.62
C VAL A 140 -1.64 -12.09 -12.27
N ASP A 141 -0.83 -11.07 -12.02
CA ASP A 141 -0.87 -10.26 -10.81
C ASP A 141 -2.22 -9.55 -10.66
N MET A 142 -2.82 -9.05 -11.76
CA MET A 142 -4.17 -8.47 -11.75
C MET A 142 -5.24 -9.50 -11.38
N MET A 143 -5.12 -10.73 -11.88
CA MET A 143 -6.04 -11.82 -11.54
C MET A 143 -5.94 -12.21 -10.07
N GLN A 144 -4.72 -12.27 -9.51
CA GLN A 144 -4.51 -12.52 -8.09
C GLN A 144 -5.05 -11.36 -7.24
N ALA A 145 -4.82 -10.14 -7.72
CA ALA A 145 -5.24 -8.92 -7.07
C ALA A 145 -6.77 -8.78 -6.90
N ARG A 146 -7.56 -9.43 -7.75
CA ARG A 146 -9.03 -9.40 -7.65
C ARG A 146 -9.61 -10.47 -6.72
N ARG A 147 -8.80 -11.42 -6.25
CA ARG A 147 -9.26 -12.58 -5.47
C ARG A 147 -9.18 -12.41 -3.95
N MET A 148 -8.60 -11.32 -3.45
CA MET A 148 -8.43 -11.02 -2.02
C MET A 148 -8.92 -9.62 -1.69
#